data_AF-A0A9P6GUJ6-F1
#
_entry.id   AF-A0A9P6GUJ6-F1
#
_cell.length_a   1.000
_cell.length_b   1.000
_cell.length_c   1.000
_cell.angle_alpha   90.00
_cell.angle_beta   90.00
_cell.angle_gamma   90.00
#
_symmetry.space_group_name_H-M   'P 1'
#
loop_
_entity.id
_entity.type
_entity.pdbx_description
1 polymer ?
#
loop_
_entity_poly.entity_id
_entity_poly.type
_entity_poly.pdbx_seq_one_letter_code
_entity_poly.pdbx_strand_id
1 'polypeptide(L)'
;MPRGGWSKAKDVFCAKFRSNVGTKEFKKIAQKALTSSSGRQCSNREFMLEATKRRKTVLTLFEENTLFESKIQADALKLFKEKLSLIKQQRVEEVERTKKISSLKVDTLRLDAVIKAVETYVRDYTPKTMSDIARLLQAAQICYQEMTRKEAKPSEWKECILKKIGLLEAKMKLLSKVREFGVLSSEEKLEAKKIMRELNLRACLQHDLSEAIAIFSEKCAVYSKKLEVSQRRKEYRQ
;
A
#
# COMPACT_ATOMS: atom_id res chain seq x y z
N MET A 1 -34.25 30.53 -2.32
CA MET A 1 -34.31 30.87 -3.76
C MET A 1 -35.32 32.00 -3.95
N PRO A 2 -35.03 33.05 -4.75
CA PRO A 2 -35.97 34.17 -4.97
C PRO A 2 -37.25 33.74 -5.70
N ARG A 3 -38.31 34.55 -5.61
CA ARG A 3 -39.59 34.31 -6.31
C ARG A 3 -39.34 34.20 -7.83
N GLY A 4 -39.85 33.14 -8.47
CA GLY A 4 -39.66 32.84 -9.89
C GLY A 4 -38.37 32.08 -10.25
N GLY A 5 -37.38 32.01 -9.37
CA GLY A 5 -36.09 31.33 -9.66
C GLY A 5 -36.24 29.84 -9.98
N TRP A 6 -37.19 29.16 -9.34
CA TRP A 6 -37.46 27.74 -9.54
C TRP A 6 -37.94 27.40 -10.96
N SER A 7 -38.70 28.30 -11.59
CA SER A 7 -39.18 28.06 -12.96
C SER A 7 -38.02 28.14 -13.94
N LYS A 8 -37.22 29.21 -13.85
CA LYS A 8 -36.03 29.40 -14.70
C LYS A 8 -35.03 28.25 -14.56
N ALA A 9 -34.76 27.80 -13.33
CA ALA A 9 -33.86 26.67 -13.09
C ALA A 9 -34.39 25.34 -13.65
N LYS A 10 -35.71 25.10 -13.52
CA LYS A 10 -36.37 23.96 -14.16
C LYS A 10 -36.21 24.00 -15.68
N ASP A 11 -36.44 25.16 -16.29
CA ASP A 11 -36.36 25.32 -17.74
C ASP A 11 -34.95 25.03 -18.27
N VAL A 12 -33.92 25.55 -17.58
CA VAL A 12 -32.51 25.24 -17.90
C VAL A 12 -32.20 23.75 -17.72
N PHE A 13 -32.69 23.12 -16.65
CA PHE A 13 -32.49 21.68 -16.42
C PHE A 13 -33.16 20.83 -17.51
N CYS A 14 -34.41 21.14 -17.84
CA CYS A 14 -35.19 20.45 -18.87
C CYS A 14 -34.50 20.57 -20.24
N ALA A 15 -34.01 21.77 -20.59
CA ALA A 15 -33.27 22.00 -21.83
C ALA A 15 -31.95 21.22 -21.89
N LYS A 16 -31.16 21.23 -20.81
CA LYS A 16 -29.84 20.59 -20.77
C LYS A 16 -29.90 19.06 -20.78
N PHE A 17 -30.88 18.49 -20.09
CA PHE A 17 -31.03 17.04 -19.94
C PHE A 17 -32.15 16.46 -20.82
N ARG A 18 -32.74 17.26 -21.72
CA ARG A 18 -33.86 16.88 -22.60
C ARG A 18 -34.98 16.16 -21.87
N SER A 19 -35.30 16.64 -20.67
CA SER A 19 -36.36 16.08 -19.82
C SER A 19 -37.54 17.05 -19.72
N ASN A 20 -38.74 16.55 -19.46
CA ASN A 20 -39.92 17.38 -19.23
C ASN A 20 -40.47 17.11 -17.82
N VAL A 21 -39.97 17.89 -16.85
CA VAL A 21 -40.31 17.71 -15.43
C VAL A 21 -41.07 18.94 -14.94
N GLY A 22 -42.18 18.71 -14.23
CA GLY A 22 -42.97 19.78 -13.62
C GLY A 22 -42.22 20.50 -12.48
N THR A 23 -42.54 21.76 -12.20
CA THR A 23 -41.83 22.58 -11.20
C THR A 23 -41.84 21.99 -9.79
N LYS A 24 -42.93 21.31 -9.41
CA LYS A 24 -43.04 20.63 -8.10
C LYS A 24 -42.10 19.43 -8.01
N GLU A 25 -42.00 18.66 -9.09
CA GLU A 25 -41.17 17.47 -9.15
C GLU A 25 -39.68 17.83 -9.26
N PHE A 26 -39.34 18.86 -10.04
CA PHE A 26 -37.99 19.43 -10.07
C PHE A 26 -37.54 19.90 -8.68
N LYS A 27 -38.41 20.57 -7.92
CA LYS A 27 -38.12 20.94 -6.52
C LYS A 27 -37.83 19.73 -5.64
N LYS A 28 -38.60 18.64 -5.79
CA LYS A 28 -38.42 17.41 -5.01
C LYS A 28 -37.10 16.72 -5.35
N ILE A 29 -36.72 16.67 -6.63
CA ILE A 29 -35.44 16.13 -7.10
C ILE A 29 -34.28 16.96 -6.55
N ALA A 30 -34.36 18.29 -6.66
CA ALA A 30 -33.34 19.21 -6.14
C ALA A 30 -33.18 19.08 -4.62
N GLN A 31 -34.29 18.99 -3.88
CA GLN A 31 -34.25 18.77 -2.43
C GLN A 31 -33.60 17.43 -2.07
N LYS A 32 -33.96 16.35 -2.78
CA LYS A 32 -33.36 15.02 -2.57
C LYS A 32 -31.86 15.02 -2.82
N ALA A 33 -31.39 15.71 -3.86
CA ALA A 33 -29.96 15.86 -4.14
C ALA A 33 -29.21 16.69 -3.09
N LEU A 34 -29.92 17.54 -2.34
CA LEU A 34 -29.39 18.35 -1.25
C LEU A 34 -29.64 17.73 0.13
N THR A 35 -30.14 16.49 0.22
CA THR A 35 -30.32 15.79 1.49
C THR A 35 -29.20 14.76 1.66
N SER A 36 -28.49 14.78 2.79
CA SER A 36 -27.44 13.81 3.08
C SER A 36 -28.02 12.41 3.32
N SER A 37 -27.17 11.38 3.34
CA SER A 37 -27.56 10.00 3.67
C SER A 37 -28.16 9.85 5.08
N SER A 38 -27.93 10.82 5.97
CA SER A 38 -28.53 10.89 7.31
C SER A 38 -29.87 11.65 7.36
N GLY A 39 -30.43 12.04 6.21
CA GLY A 39 -31.74 12.69 6.11
C GLY A 39 -31.75 14.18 6.49
N ARG A 40 -30.59 14.78 6.77
CA ARG A 40 -30.47 16.22 7.04
C ARG A 40 -30.25 16.99 5.74
N GLN A 41 -30.89 18.15 5.60
CA GLN A 41 -30.65 19.05 4.47
C GLN A 41 -29.25 19.66 4.58
N CYS A 42 -28.48 19.55 3.50
CA CYS A 42 -27.15 20.14 3.38
C CYS A 42 -27.26 21.66 3.48
N SER A 43 -26.55 22.25 4.45
CA SER A 43 -26.54 23.70 4.62
C SER A 43 -25.80 24.37 3.44
N ASN A 44 -26.13 25.63 3.13
CA ASN A 44 -25.39 26.41 2.11
C ASN A 44 -23.88 26.44 2.41
N ARG A 45 -23.50 26.43 3.69
CA ARG A 45 -22.09 26.40 4.12
C ARG A 45 -21.44 25.07 3.78
N GLU A 46 -22.10 23.95 4.06
CA GLU A 46 -21.60 22.60 3.70
C GLU A 46 -21.55 22.39 2.19
N PHE A 47 -22.55 22.86 1.44
CA PHE A 47 -22.55 22.79 -0.03
C PHE A 47 -21.38 23.57 -0.63
N MET A 48 -21.08 24.76 -0.11
CA MET A 48 -19.92 25.54 -0.54
C MET A 48 -18.58 24.90 -0.14
N LEU A 49 -18.53 24.21 1.01
CA LEU A 49 -17.36 23.43 1.45
C LEU A 49 -17.17 22.12 0.66
N GLU A 50 -18.24 21.53 0.11
CA GLU A 50 -18.13 20.44 -0.87
C GLU A 50 -17.79 20.95 -2.27
N ALA A 51 -18.23 22.15 -2.64
CA ALA A 51 -17.87 22.77 -3.91
C ALA A 51 -16.38 23.13 -4.01
N THR A 52 -15.69 23.36 -2.89
CA THR A 52 -14.21 23.45 -2.85
C THR A 52 -13.53 22.09 -3.05
N LYS A 53 -14.25 20.97 -2.90
CA LYS A 53 -13.84 19.62 -3.36
C LYS A 53 -14.34 19.34 -4.79
N ARG A 54 -14.35 20.36 -5.67
CA ARG A 54 -14.74 20.22 -7.08
C ARG A 54 -14.05 19.00 -7.71
N ARG A 55 -14.83 18.16 -8.38
CA ARG A 55 -14.31 17.13 -9.29
C ARG A 55 -13.32 17.82 -10.23
N LYS A 56 -12.05 17.42 -10.19
CA LYS A 56 -11.00 17.98 -11.05
C LYS A 56 -11.48 17.94 -12.50
N THR A 57 -11.39 19.07 -13.20
CA THR A 57 -11.69 19.09 -14.63
C THR A 57 -10.61 18.29 -15.36
N VAL A 58 -10.95 17.74 -16.52
CA VAL A 58 -10.02 16.96 -17.34
C VAL A 58 -8.73 17.74 -17.62
N LEU A 59 -8.83 19.06 -17.87
CA LEU A 59 -7.68 19.95 -18.03
C LEU A 59 -6.77 20.02 -16.80
N THR A 60 -7.34 20.19 -15.60
CA THR A 60 -6.55 20.20 -14.35
C THR A 60 -5.85 18.87 -14.08
N LEU A 61 -6.46 17.74 -14.46
CA LEU A 61 -5.82 16.43 -14.37
C LEU A 61 -4.67 16.28 -15.38
N PHE A 62 -4.84 16.77 -16.61
CA PHE A 62 -3.78 16.79 -17.61
C PHE A 62 -2.59 17.65 -17.19
N GLU A 63 -2.85 18.85 -16.66
CA GLU A 63 -1.81 19.74 -16.14
C GLU A 63 -1.04 19.11 -14.98
N GLU A 64 -1.75 18.52 -14.00
CA GLU A 64 -1.12 17.81 -12.89
C GLU A 64 -0.28 16.61 -13.35
N ASN A 65 -0.79 15.80 -14.28
CA ASN A 65 -0.04 14.68 -14.87
C ASN A 65 1.21 15.19 -15.60
N THR A 66 1.09 16.28 -16.36
CA THR A 66 2.22 16.90 -17.08
C THR A 66 3.30 17.40 -16.11
N LEU A 67 2.91 18.01 -14.99
CA LEU A 67 3.84 18.45 -13.95
C LEU A 67 4.52 17.26 -13.26
N PHE A 68 3.77 16.19 -13.00
CA PHE A 68 4.31 14.96 -12.42
C PHE A 68 5.34 14.29 -13.32
N GLU A 69 5.04 14.15 -14.62
CA GLU A 69 5.97 13.60 -15.60
C GLU A 69 7.21 14.48 -15.76
N SER A 70 7.03 15.81 -15.79
CA SER A 70 8.14 16.77 -15.84
C SER A 70 9.06 16.66 -14.63
N LYS A 71 8.48 16.45 -13.44
CA LYS A 71 9.25 16.21 -12.22
C LYS A 71 10.07 14.93 -12.32
N ILE A 72 9.48 13.82 -12.79
CA ILE A 72 10.19 12.56 -13.01
C ILE A 72 11.35 12.74 -13.98
N GLN A 73 11.16 13.50 -15.06
CA GLN A 73 12.22 13.79 -16.03
C GLN A 73 13.36 14.62 -15.40
N ALA A 74 13.03 15.65 -14.62
CA ALA A 74 14.03 16.45 -13.92
C ALA A 74 14.82 15.63 -12.90
N ASP A 75 14.13 14.79 -12.12
CA ASP A 75 14.74 13.89 -11.15
C ASP A 75 15.65 12.86 -11.85
N ALA A 76 15.20 12.28 -12.97
CA ALA A 76 16.00 11.36 -13.79
C ALA A 76 17.27 12.03 -14.30
N LEU A 77 17.16 13.25 -14.85
CA LEU A 77 18.31 13.98 -15.38
C LEU A 77 19.34 14.30 -14.28
N LYS A 78 18.85 14.76 -13.12
CA LYS A 78 19.71 15.06 -11.97
C LYS A 78 20.45 13.80 -11.51
N LEU A 79 19.72 12.71 -11.30
CA LEU A 79 20.26 11.46 -10.81
C LEU A 79 21.22 10.82 -11.81
N PHE A 80 20.88 10.82 -13.10
CA PHE A 80 21.75 10.32 -14.16
C PHE A 80 23.09 11.05 -14.19
N LYS A 81 23.10 12.38 -14.11
CA LYS A 81 24.34 13.18 -14.08
C LYS A 81 25.20 12.85 -12.86
N GLU A 82 24.58 12.66 -11.69
CA GLU A 82 25.26 12.26 -10.46
C GLU A 82 25.87 10.85 -10.58
N LYS A 83 25.13 9.86 -11.09
CA LYS A 83 25.66 8.50 -11.24
C LYS A 83 26.74 8.41 -12.32
N LEU A 84 26.59 9.17 -13.40
CA LEU A 84 27.58 9.23 -14.46
C LEU A 84 28.90 9.84 -13.97
N SER A 85 28.87 10.87 -13.13
CA SER A 85 30.10 11.45 -12.56
C SER A 85 30.83 10.47 -11.64
N LEU A 86 30.09 9.68 -10.85
CA LEU A 86 30.65 8.62 -10.01
C LEU A 86 31.28 7.49 -10.84
N ILE A 87 30.57 6.99 -11.85
CA ILE A 87 31.05 5.90 -12.70
C ILE A 87 32.28 6.30 -13.52
N LYS A 88 32.41 7.57 -13.90
CA LYS A 88 33.61 8.07 -14.60
C LYS A 88 34.90 7.91 -13.78
N GLN A 89 34.81 7.87 -12.46
CA GLN A 89 35.95 7.72 -11.56
C GLN A 89 36.34 6.24 -11.34
N GLN A 90 35.50 5.30 -11.78
CA GLN A 90 35.69 3.87 -11.59
C GLN A 90 36.05 3.17 -12.90
N ARG A 91 36.70 2.00 -12.79
CA ARG A 91 36.88 1.10 -13.94
C ARG A 91 35.55 0.44 -14.29
N VAL A 92 35.34 0.19 -15.58
CA VAL A 92 34.06 -0.34 -16.08
C VAL A 92 33.76 -1.72 -15.49
N GLU A 93 34.80 -2.51 -15.22
CA GLU A 93 34.74 -3.86 -14.66
C GLU A 93 34.36 -3.89 -13.17
N GLU A 94 34.60 -2.79 -12.45
CA GLU A 94 34.41 -2.69 -10.99
C GLU A 94 32.98 -2.22 -10.62
N VAL A 95 32.21 -1.74 -11.59
CA VAL A 95 30.85 -1.25 -11.34
C VAL A 95 29.91 -2.42 -11.01
N GLU A 96 29.22 -2.32 -9.87
CA GLU A 96 28.26 -3.33 -9.45
C GLU A 96 27.14 -3.54 -10.49
N ARG A 97 26.81 -4.80 -10.74
CA ARG A 97 25.73 -5.16 -11.65
C ARG A 97 24.37 -4.83 -11.05
N THR A 98 23.53 -4.18 -11.83
CA THR A 98 22.13 -3.92 -11.45
C THR A 98 21.29 -5.21 -11.47
N LYS A 99 20.21 -5.22 -10.68
CA LYS A 99 19.33 -6.40 -10.58
C LYS A 99 18.56 -6.60 -11.88
N LYS A 100 18.43 -7.85 -12.32
CA LYS A 100 17.55 -8.19 -13.45
C LYS A 100 16.10 -7.88 -13.11
N ILE A 101 15.39 -7.26 -14.06
CA ILE A 101 13.99 -6.84 -13.90
C ILE A 101 13.16 -7.60 -14.93
N SER A 102 12.03 -8.16 -14.49
CA SER A 102 11.06 -8.78 -15.39
C SER A 102 10.37 -7.71 -16.24
N SER A 103 10.14 -7.99 -17.52
CA SER A 103 9.44 -7.08 -18.45
C SER A 103 8.08 -6.60 -17.91
N LEU A 104 7.37 -7.45 -17.17
CA LEU A 104 6.07 -7.11 -16.56
C LEU A 104 6.16 -6.11 -15.40
N LYS A 105 7.36 -5.87 -14.87
CA LYS A 105 7.61 -4.96 -13.73
C LYS A 105 8.32 -3.68 -14.14
N VAL A 106 8.52 -3.46 -15.44
CA VAL A 106 9.14 -2.25 -15.95
C VAL A 106 8.17 -1.09 -15.81
N ASP A 107 8.61 -0.02 -15.17
CA ASP A 107 7.93 1.26 -15.11
C ASP A 107 8.33 2.05 -16.36
N THR A 108 7.47 2.03 -17.37
CA THR A 108 7.73 2.65 -18.68
C THR A 108 7.95 4.15 -18.56
N LEU A 109 7.21 4.84 -17.69
CA LEU A 109 7.35 6.28 -17.50
C LEU A 109 8.73 6.67 -16.97
N ARG A 110 9.21 5.94 -15.95
CA ARG A 110 10.57 6.17 -15.40
C ARG A 110 11.65 5.74 -16.38
N LEU A 111 11.42 4.66 -17.12
CA LEU A 111 12.36 4.21 -18.16
C LEU A 111 12.52 5.28 -19.25
N ASP A 112 11.42 5.82 -19.76
CA ASP A 112 11.42 6.87 -20.77
C ASP A 112 12.11 8.15 -20.27
N ALA A 113 11.90 8.51 -19.00
CA ALA A 113 12.60 9.64 -18.38
C ALA A 113 14.13 9.43 -18.34
N VAL A 114 14.59 8.21 -18.02
CA VAL A 114 16.03 7.88 -18.04
C VAL A 114 16.57 7.87 -19.47
N ILE A 115 15.83 7.32 -20.44
CA ILE A 115 16.23 7.34 -21.86
C ILE A 115 16.40 8.79 -22.35
N LYS A 116 15.45 9.67 -22.05
CA LYS A 116 15.52 11.11 -22.39
C LYS A 116 16.70 11.81 -21.71
N ALA A 117 17.03 11.45 -20.47
CA ALA A 117 18.19 12.00 -19.78
C ALA A 117 19.50 11.60 -20.47
N VAL A 118 19.62 10.34 -20.90
CA VAL A 118 20.77 9.86 -21.70
C VAL A 118 20.82 10.58 -23.05
N GLU A 119 19.70 10.67 -23.76
CA GLU A 119 19.61 11.35 -25.06
C GLU A 119 20.06 12.81 -24.98
N THR A 120 19.58 13.53 -23.97
CA THR A 120 19.96 14.93 -23.72
C THR A 120 21.46 15.04 -23.48
N TYR A 121 22.05 14.13 -22.69
CA TYR A 121 23.48 14.13 -22.44
C TYR A 121 24.31 13.81 -23.68
N VAL A 122 23.92 12.80 -24.46
CA VAL A 122 24.65 12.36 -25.66
C VAL A 122 24.60 13.40 -26.78
N ARG A 123 23.54 14.20 -26.82
CA ARG A 123 23.42 15.34 -27.74
C ARG A 123 24.52 16.38 -27.51
N ASP A 124 24.87 16.63 -26.24
CA ASP A 124 25.95 17.54 -25.86
C ASP A 124 27.33 16.86 -25.89
N TYR A 125 27.39 15.57 -25.55
CA TYR A 125 28.62 14.79 -25.41
C TYR A 125 28.51 13.44 -26.10
N THR A 126 28.84 13.41 -27.39
CA THR A 126 28.85 12.17 -28.16
C THR A 126 29.93 11.21 -27.65
N PRO A 127 29.58 9.97 -27.24
CA PRO A 127 30.57 9.00 -26.76
C PRO A 127 31.51 8.60 -27.90
N LYS A 128 32.82 8.57 -27.61
CA LYS A 128 33.85 8.27 -28.63
C LYS A 128 34.43 6.87 -28.50
N THR A 129 34.32 6.28 -27.32
CA THR A 129 34.89 4.96 -27.01
C THR A 129 33.82 3.99 -26.53
N MET A 130 34.10 2.69 -26.67
CA MET A 130 33.23 1.64 -26.12
C MET A 130 33.10 1.75 -24.59
N SER A 131 34.16 2.20 -23.92
CA SER A 131 34.13 2.46 -22.47
C SER A 131 33.17 3.59 -22.12
N ASP A 132 33.07 4.66 -22.93
CA ASP A 132 32.09 5.72 -22.70
C ASP A 132 30.66 5.21 -22.84
N ILE A 133 30.40 4.39 -23.86
CA ILE A 133 29.10 3.73 -24.06
C ILE A 133 28.76 2.85 -22.86
N ALA A 134 29.71 2.04 -22.39
CA ALA A 134 29.52 1.17 -21.23
C ALA A 134 29.18 1.97 -19.96
N ARG A 135 29.90 3.08 -19.70
CA ARG A 135 29.63 3.95 -18.55
C ARG A 135 28.26 4.62 -18.64
N LEU A 136 27.83 5.05 -19.83
CA LEU A 136 26.50 5.62 -20.04
C LEU A 136 25.40 4.60 -19.74
N LEU A 137 25.56 3.36 -20.24
CA LEU A 137 24.61 2.28 -19.98
C LEU A 137 24.56 1.92 -18.50
N GLN A 138 25.71 1.82 -17.83
CA GLN A 138 25.78 1.57 -16.39
C GLN A 138 25.09 2.68 -15.59
N ALA A 139 25.36 3.95 -15.92
CA ALA A 139 24.73 5.09 -15.26
C ALA A 139 23.21 5.09 -15.46
N ALA A 140 22.73 4.79 -16.67
CA ALA A 140 21.30 4.68 -16.96
C ALA A 140 20.65 3.55 -16.16
N GLN A 141 21.28 2.37 -16.08
CA GLN A 141 20.79 1.24 -15.31
C GLN A 141 20.69 1.55 -13.81
N ILE A 142 21.73 2.16 -13.23
CA ILE A 142 21.73 2.55 -11.81
C ILE A 142 20.67 3.62 -11.55
N CYS A 143 20.57 4.63 -12.43
CA CYS A 143 19.56 5.67 -12.35
C CYS A 143 18.14 5.07 -12.31
N TYR A 144 17.82 4.18 -13.24
CA TYR A 144 16.52 3.51 -13.27
C TYR A 144 16.27 2.66 -12.00
N GLN A 145 17.28 1.91 -11.54
CA GLN A 145 17.17 1.10 -10.33
C GLN A 145 16.88 1.97 -9.10
N GLU A 146 17.52 3.12 -8.96
CA GLU A 146 17.28 4.03 -7.84
C GLU A 146 15.93 4.76 -7.94
N MET A 147 15.54 5.23 -9.12
CA MET A 147 14.23 5.86 -9.33
C MET A 147 13.04 4.91 -9.06
N THR A 148 13.26 3.60 -9.22
CA THR A 148 12.27 2.55 -8.99
C THR A 148 12.45 1.83 -7.66
N ARG A 149 13.49 2.17 -6.89
CA ARG A 149 13.76 1.56 -5.59
C ARG A 149 12.64 1.93 -4.63
N LYS A 150 11.84 0.92 -4.26
CA LYS A 150 10.92 1.05 -3.14
C LYS A 150 11.71 0.89 -1.85
N GLU A 151 11.54 1.82 -0.93
CA GLU A 151 12.03 1.63 0.44
C GLU A 151 11.40 0.36 1.01
N ALA A 152 12.26 -0.58 1.40
CA ALA A 152 11.80 -1.79 2.04
C ALA A 152 11.38 -1.43 3.46
N LYS A 153 10.08 -1.34 3.71
CA LYS A 153 9.58 -1.26 5.08
C LYS A 153 10.01 -2.54 5.82
N PRO A 154 10.57 -2.45 7.03
CA PRO A 154 10.88 -3.63 7.80
C PRO A 154 9.60 -4.43 8.01
N SER A 155 9.66 -5.74 7.71
CA SER A 155 8.49 -6.60 7.88
C SER A 155 8.34 -6.97 9.34
N GLU A 156 7.22 -6.57 9.94
CA GLU A 156 6.84 -6.96 11.30
C GLU A 156 6.43 -8.44 11.42
N TRP A 157 6.39 -9.17 10.28
CA TRP A 157 5.90 -10.55 10.24
C TRP A 157 6.63 -11.47 11.23
N LYS A 158 7.95 -11.37 11.33
CA LYS A 158 8.74 -12.22 12.25
C LYS A 158 8.30 -11.99 13.70
N GLU A 159 8.15 -10.74 14.10
CA GLU A 159 7.72 -10.37 15.45
C GLU A 159 6.29 -10.81 15.73
N CYS A 160 5.38 -10.65 14.76
CA CYS A 160 4.01 -11.13 14.89
C CYS A 160 3.94 -12.65 15.08
N ILE A 161 4.78 -13.42 14.38
CA ILE A 161 4.82 -14.88 14.53
C ILE A 161 5.38 -15.28 15.89
N LEU A 162 6.46 -14.63 16.35
CA LEU A 162 7.02 -14.85 17.69
C LEU A 162 6.01 -14.53 18.80
N LYS A 163 5.27 -13.42 18.68
CA LYS A 163 4.19 -13.07 19.61
C LYS A 163 3.09 -14.13 19.64
N LYS A 164 2.71 -14.69 18.48
CA LYS A 164 1.72 -15.78 18.41
C LYS A 164 2.20 -17.05 19.10
N ILE A 165 3.47 -17.42 18.91
CA ILE A 165 4.08 -18.57 19.59
C ILE A 165 4.04 -18.36 21.10
N GLY A 166 4.50 -17.20 21.59
CA GLY A 166 4.51 -16.89 23.02
C GLY A 166 3.11 -16.92 23.66
N LEU A 167 2.09 -16.41 22.96
CA LEU A 167 0.70 -16.51 23.42
C LEU A 167 0.21 -17.95 23.51
N LEU A 168 0.53 -18.79 22.54
CA LEU A 168 0.15 -20.21 22.54
C LEU A 168 0.89 -20.98 23.64
N GLU A 169 2.18 -20.73 23.84
CA GLU A 169 2.98 -21.32 24.93
C GLU A 169 2.43 -20.92 26.30
N ALA A 170 2.00 -19.66 26.47
CA ALA A 170 1.34 -19.21 27.70
C ALA A 170 0.01 -19.93 27.95
N LYS A 171 -0.82 -20.11 26.90
CA LYS A 171 -2.06 -20.91 26.99
C LYS A 171 -1.77 -22.36 27.38
N MET A 172 -0.77 -22.99 26.76
CA MET A 172 -0.35 -24.36 27.09
C MET A 172 0.11 -24.46 28.54
N LYS A 173 0.96 -23.54 29.01
CA LYS A 173 1.46 -23.53 30.39
C LYS A 173 0.33 -23.41 31.40
N LEU A 174 -0.65 -22.55 31.13
CA LEU A 174 -1.84 -22.40 31.97
C LEU A 174 -2.66 -23.70 32.02
N LEU A 175 -2.92 -24.33 30.87
CA LEU A 175 -3.67 -25.58 30.82
C LEU A 175 -2.92 -26.76 31.46
N SER A 176 -1.60 -26.84 31.31
CA SER A 176 -0.78 -27.84 32.02
C SER A 176 -0.88 -27.68 33.53
N LYS A 177 -0.84 -26.43 34.03
CA LYS A 177 -1.04 -26.12 35.46
C LYS A 177 -2.44 -26.53 35.95
N VAL A 178 -3.48 -26.36 35.13
CA VAL A 178 -4.84 -26.83 35.44
C VAL A 178 -4.90 -28.35 35.48
N ARG A 179 -4.25 -29.02 34.51
CA ARG A 179 -4.17 -30.47 34.40
C ARG A 179 -3.48 -31.10 35.62
N GLU A 180 -2.43 -30.47 36.11
CA GLU A 180 -1.65 -30.91 37.28
C GLU A 180 -2.30 -30.50 38.62
N PHE A 181 -3.53 -29.97 38.60
CA PHE A 181 -4.25 -29.47 39.79
C PHE A 181 -3.46 -28.42 40.58
N GLY A 182 -2.66 -27.59 39.90
CA GLY A 182 -1.88 -26.52 40.51
C GLY A 182 -2.74 -25.38 41.08
N VAL A 183 -2.16 -24.61 42.00
CA VAL A 183 -2.84 -23.44 42.60
C VAL A 183 -3.00 -22.34 41.57
N LEU A 184 -4.25 -22.07 41.17
CA LEU A 184 -4.60 -21.05 40.17
C LEU A 184 -5.23 -19.83 40.83
N SER A 185 -4.84 -18.64 40.37
CA SER A 185 -5.52 -17.38 40.73
C SER A 185 -6.95 -17.34 40.18
N SER A 186 -7.76 -16.39 40.67
CA SER A 186 -9.12 -16.18 40.16
C SER A 186 -9.13 -15.81 38.67
N GLU A 187 -8.17 -14.99 38.24
CA GLU A 187 -7.98 -14.59 36.85
C GLU A 187 -7.55 -15.76 35.97
N GLU A 188 -6.59 -16.57 36.42
CA GLU A 188 -6.11 -17.76 35.71
C GLU A 188 -7.24 -18.78 35.49
N LYS A 189 -8.11 -18.97 36.48
CA LYS A 189 -9.30 -19.86 36.36
C LYS A 189 -10.28 -19.35 35.31
N LEU A 190 -10.48 -18.04 35.22
CA LEU A 190 -11.39 -17.43 34.26
C LEU A 190 -10.83 -17.54 32.83
N GLU A 191 -9.53 -17.29 32.66
CA GLU A 191 -8.85 -17.40 31.37
C GLU A 191 -8.80 -18.87 30.89
N ALA A 192 -8.52 -19.83 31.77
CA ALA A 192 -8.54 -21.26 31.41
C ALA A 192 -9.93 -21.68 30.93
N LYS A 193 -11.00 -21.25 31.61
CA LYS A 193 -12.39 -21.52 31.15
C LYS A 193 -12.68 -20.88 29.80
N LYS A 194 -12.19 -19.66 29.56
CA LYS A 194 -12.35 -18.97 28.28
C LYS A 194 -11.65 -19.72 27.14
N ILE A 195 -10.39 -20.12 27.35
CA ILE A 195 -9.60 -20.90 26.39
C ILE A 195 -10.31 -22.22 26.04
N MET A 196 -10.80 -22.94 27.05
CA MET A 196 -11.49 -24.21 26.83
C MET A 196 -12.81 -24.03 26.06
N ARG A 197 -13.57 -22.96 26.36
CA ARG A 197 -14.77 -22.61 25.57
C ARG A 197 -14.46 -22.27 24.12
N GLU A 198 -13.36 -21.57 23.84
CA GLU A 198 -12.92 -21.27 22.47
C GLU A 198 -12.66 -22.55 21.66
N LEU A 199 -12.29 -23.64 22.33
CA LEU A 199 -12.06 -24.96 21.72
C LEU A 199 -13.29 -25.88 21.78
N ASN A 200 -14.41 -25.44 22.38
CA ASN A 200 -15.57 -26.27 22.70
C ASN A 200 -15.26 -27.48 23.60
N LEU A 201 -14.28 -27.36 24.50
CA LEU A 201 -13.82 -28.41 25.41
C LEU A 201 -14.17 -28.07 26.86
N ARG A 202 -14.21 -29.07 27.76
CA ARG A 202 -14.53 -28.88 29.18
C ARG A 202 -13.26 -28.86 30.04
N ALA A 203 -13.04 -27.75 30.73
CA ALA A 203 -11.88 -27.56 31.60
C ALA A 203 -11.79 -28.53 32.80
N CYS A 204 -12.87 -29.23 33.13
CA CYS A 204 -12.89 -30.21 34.22
C CYS A 204 -12.45 -31.63 33.79
N LEU A 205 -12.31 -31.89 32.49
CA LEU A 205 -11.97 -33.20 31.96
C LEU A 205 -10.49 -33.25 31.59
N GLN A 206 -9.79 -34.25 32.12
CA GLN A 206 -8.35 -34.44 31.90
C GLN A 206 -7.99 -34.73 30.43
N HIS A 207 -8.84 -35.49 29.72
CA HIS A 207 -8.64 -35.77 28.30
C HIS A 207 -8.81 -34.50 27.45
N ASP A 208 -9.86 -33.71 27.70
CA ASP A 208 -10.10 -32.42 27.05
C ASP A 208 -8.93 -31.44 27.26
N LEU A 209 -8.36 -31.39 28.46
CA LEU A 209 -7.18 -30.57 28.73
C LEU A 209 -5.97 -31.05 27.91
N SER A 210 -5.79 -32.36 27.78
CA SER A 210 -4.70 -32.94 27.00
C SER A 210 -4.87 -32.67 25.50
N GLU A 211 -6.09 -32.77 24.99
CA GLU A 211 -6.43 -32.42 23.62
C GLU A 211 -6.19 -30.93 23.34
N ALA A 212 -6.64 -30.04 24.23
CA ALA A 212 -6.39 -28.60 24.11
C ALA A 212 -4.89 -28.26 24.08
N ILE A 213 -4.09 -28.89 24.95
CA ILE A 213 -2.64 -28.73 24.95
C ILE A 213 -2.02 -29.23 23.63
N ALA A 214 -2.47 -30.38 23.11
CA ALA A 214 -2.01 -30.91 21.84
C ALA A 214 -2.33 -29.98 20.66
N ILE A 215 -3.55 -29.44 20.60
CA ILE A 215 -3.98 -28.47 19.57
C ILE A 215 -3.08 -27.22 19.58
N PHE A 216 -2.76 -26.69 20.76
CA PHE A 216 -1.87 -25.53 20.85
C PHE A 216 -0.41 -25.88 20.53
N SER A 217 0.05 -27.06 20.93
CA SER A 217 1.40 -27.56 20.60
C SER A 217 1.60 -27.68 19.09
N GLU A 218 0.62 -28.25 18.39
CA GLU A 218 0.65 -28.37 16.92
C GLU A 218 0.67 -26.99 16.26
N LYS A 219 -0.17 -26.05 16.73
CA LYS A 219 -0.17 -24.66 16.23
C LYS A 219 1.19 -23.97 16.46
N CYS A 220 1.81 -24.16 17.62
CA CYS A 220 3.17 -23.69 17.89
C CYS A 220 4.17 -24.26 16.90
N ALA A 221 4.16 -25.59 16.69
CA ALA A 221 5.07 -26.25 15.76
C ALA A 221 4.92 -25.71 14.33
N VAL A 222 3.69 -25.46 13.87
CA VAL A 222 3.42 -24.84 12.57
C VAL A 222 4.04 -23.44 12.48
N TYR A 223 3.88 -22.60 13.51
CA TYR A 223 4.45 -21.25 13.52
C TYR A 223 5.99 -21.26 13.59
N SER A 224 6.57 -22.15 14.40
CA SER A 224 8.03 -22.34 14.47
C SER A 224 8.58 -22.81 13.13
N LYS A 225 7.88 -23.74 12.44
CA LYS A 225 8.29 -24.20 11.11
C LYS A 225 8.27 -23.08 10.07
N LYS A 226 7.30 -22.17 10.14
CA LYS A 226 7.25 -20.99 9.27
C LYS A 226 8.49 -20.11 9.43
N LEU A 227 8.95 -19.90 10.67
CA LEU A 227 10.17 -19.14 10.94
C LEU A 227 11.41 -19.83 10.36
N GLU A 228 11.56 -21.13 10.60
CA GLU A 228 12.66 -21.94 10.09
C GLU A 228 12.73 -21.89 8.55
N VAL A 229 11.60 -22.11 7.87
CA VAL A 229 11.52 -22.05 6.40
C VAL A 229 11.85 -20.64 5.89
N SER A 230 11.39 -19.60 6.58
CA SER A 230 11.73 -18.22 6.21
C SER A 230 13.23 -17.93 6.33
N GLN A 231 13.89 -18.51 7.33
CA GLN A 231 15.33 -18.32 7.55
C GLN A 231 16.15 -19.06 6.49
N ARG A 232 15.83 -20.32 6.21
CA ARG A 232 16.46 -21.10 5.13
C ARG A 232 16.34 -20.43 3.75
N ARG A 233 15.19 -19.79 3.47
CA ARG A 233 15.00 -19.04 2.21
C ARG A 233 15.89 -17.80 2.10
N LYS A 234 16.31 -17.21 3.23
CA LYS A 234 17.26 -16.09 3.22
C LYS A 234 18.67 -16.60 2.93
N GLU A 235 19.07 -17.68 3.60
CA GLU A 235 20.37 -18.33 3.40
C GLU A 235 20.56 -18.78 1.95
N TYR A 236 19.53 -19.37 1.32
CA TYR A 236 19.61 -19.78 -0.09
C TYR A 236 19.72 -18.61 -1.08
N ARG A 237 19.31 -17.40 -0.70
CA ARG A 237 19.33 -16.21 -1.57
C ARG A 237 20.59 -15.35 -1.40
N GLN A 238 21.39 -15.64 -0.39
CA GLN A 238 22.72 -15.04 -0.19
C GLN A 238 23.74 -15.85 -0.99
#